data_AF-B3CHS6-F1
#
_entry.id   AF-B3CHS6-F1
#
_cell.length_a   1.000
_cell.length_b   1.000
_cell.length_c   1.000
_cell.angle_alpha   90.00
_cell.angle_beta   90.00
_cell.angle_gamma   90.00
#
_symmetry.space_group_name_H-M   'P 1'
#
loop_
_entity.id
_entity.type
_entity.pdbx_description
1 polymer ?
#
loop_
_entity_poly.entity_id
_entity_poly.type
_entity_poly.pdbx_seq_one_letter_code
_entity_poly.pdbx_strand_id
1 'polypeptide(L)' 'MRKGKMKIFKNAIRSFIKEFKSYNINEIEDIKIQEFINIHKLNIQDIEELYTEAWSRRS' A
#
# COMPACT_ATOMS: atom_id res chain seq x y z
N MET A 1 -7.81 12.26 2.21
CA MET A 1 -8.32 11.15 1.35
C MET A 1 -9.82 11.01 1.53
N ARG A 2 -10.61 11.06 0.45
CA ARG A 2 -12.03 10.68 0.50
C ARG A 2 -12.25 9.23 0.93
N LYS A 3 -13.47 8.95 1.43
CA LYS A 3 -13.91 7.64 1.97
C LYS A 3 -13.68 6.48 0.99
N GLY A 4 -13.84 6.70 -0.32
CA GLY A 4 -13.60 5.68 -1.35
C GLY A 4 -12.12 5.29 -1.47
N LYS A 5 -11.23 6.28 -1.59
CA LYS A 5 -9.78 6.08 -1.69
C LYS A 5 -9.20 5.44 -0.43
N MET A 6 -9.66 5.88 0.74
CA MET A 6 -9.31 5.27 2.03
C MET A 6 -9.73 3.79 2.12
N LYS A 7 -10.89 3.41 1.56
CA LYS A 7 -11.32 2.00 1.53
C LYS A 7 -10.39 1.15 0.65
N ILE A 8 -10.01 1.68 -0.51
CA ILE A 8 -9.08 0.98 -1.43
C ILE A 8 -7.71 0.82 -0.76
N PHE A 9 -7.18 1.87 -0.14
CA PHE A 9 -5.91 1.83 0.56
C PHE A 9 -5.90 0.80 1.70
N LYS A 10 -6.95 0.79 2.54
CA LYS A 10 -7.10 -0.22 3.60
C LYS A 10 -7.15 -1.64 3.06
N ASN A 11 -7.74 -1.86 1.88
CA ASN A 11 -7.76 -3.17 1.25
C ASN A 11 -6.38 -3.57 0.72
N ALA A 12 -5.63 -2.64 0.12
CA ALA A 12 -4.26 -2.88 -0.32
C ALA A 12 -3.36 -3.29 0.85
N ILE A 13 -3.42 -2.57 1.98
CA ILE A 13 -2.69 -2.93 3.21
C ILE A 13 -3.08 -4.32 3.72
N ARG A 14 -4.37 -4.65 3.74
CA ARG A 14 -4.83 -5.97 4.19
C ARG A 14 -4.31 -7.10 3.31
N SER A 15 -4.28 -6.90 1.99
CA SER A 15 -3.74 -7.89 1.06
C SER A 15 -2.24 -8.03 1.26
N PHE A 16 -1.51 -6.92 1.38
CA PHE A 16 -0.08 -6.92 1.71
C PHE A 16 0.23 -7.73 2.98
N ILE A 17 -0.48 -7.48 4.08
CA ILE A 17 -0.29 -8.23 5.34
C ILE A 17 -0.59 -9.74 5.15
N LYS A 18 -1.53 -10.11 4.28
CA LYS A 18 -1.86 -11.52 4.02
C LYS A 18 -0.74 -12.27 3.32
N GLU A 19 0.07 -11.60 2.49
CA GLU A 19 1.21 -12.24 1.83
C GLU A 19 2.18 -12.83 2.85
N PHE A 20 2.39 -12.14 3.98
CA PHE A 20 3.27 -12.60 5.07
C PHE A 20 2.74 -13.80 5.85
N LYS A 21 1.46 -14.18 5.71
CA LYS A 21 0.92 -15.33 6.44
C LYS A 21 1.66 -16.63 6.11
N SER A 22 2.20 -16.71 4.90
CA SER A 22 2.91 -17.89 4.37
C SER A 22 4.40 -17.88 4.69
N TYR A 23 4.92 -16.81 5.31
CA TYR A 23 6.34 -16.60 5.54
C TYR A 23 6.66 -16.46 7.03
N ASN A 24 7.84 -16.91 7.43
CA ASN A 24 8.41 -16.52 8.71
C ASN A 24 8.97 -15.10 8.58
N ILE A 25 8.41 -14.16 9.33
CA ILE A 25 8.75 -12.74 9.18
C ILE A 25 10.20 -12.42 9.54
N ASN A 26 10.86 -13.30 10.30
CA ASN A 26 12.26 -13.14 10.68
C ASN A 26 13.24 -13.66 9.61
N GLU A 27 12.74 -14.38 8.61
CA GLU A 27 13.55 -15.05 7.57
C GLU A 27 13.24 -14.50 6.17
N ILE A 28 12.30 -13.55 6.07
CA ILE A 28 11.96 -12.94 4.79
C ILE A 28 13.04 -11.94 4.38
N GLU A 29 13.49 -12.05 3.13
CA GLU A 29 14.45 -11.12 2.56
C GLU A 29 13.78 -9.78 2.24
N ASP A 30 14.55 -8.68 2.41
CA ASP A 30 14.11 -7.32 2.10
C ASP A 30 13.61 -7.18 0.66
N ILE A 31 14.23 -7.90 -0.28
CA ILE A 31 13.82 -7.92 -1.70
C ILE A 31 12.37 -8.42 -1.82
N LYS A 32 12.00 -9.44 -1.05
CA LYS A 32 10.64 -10.00 -1.10
C LYS A 32 9.62 -9.06 -0.46
N ILE A 33 10.00 -8.38 0.61
CA ILE A 33 9.18 -7.31 1.21
C ILE A 33 8.92 -6.21 0.17
N GLN A 34 9.97 -5.77 -0.53
CA GLN A 34 9.86 -4.74 -1.56
C GLN A 34 8.99 -5.18 -2.74
N GLU A 35 9.07 -6.46 -3.14
CA GLU A 35 8.18 -7.04 -4.15
C GLU A 35 6.71 -6.95 -3.73
N PHE A 36 6.38 -7.30 -2.48
CA PHE A 36 5.01 -7.19 -1.96
C PHE A 36 4.53 -5.74 -1.88
N ILE A 37 5.40 -4.81 -1.50
CA ILE A 37 5.09 -3.37 -1.52
C ILE A 37 4.71 -2.94 -2.95
N ASN A 38 5.47 -3.38 -3.95
CA ASN A 38 5.20 -3.04 -5.35
C ASN A 38 3.92 -3.70 -5.88
N ILE A 39 3.69 -4.99 -5.58
CA ILE A 39 2.47 -5.73 -5.98
C ILE A 39 1.21 -5.05 -5.46
N HIS A 40 1.25 -4.58 -4.20
CA HIS A 40 0.11 -3.92 -3.56
C HIS A 40 0.07 -2.41 -3.76
N LYS A 41 0.98 -1.84 -4.55
CA LYS A 41 1.06 -0.41 -4.85
C LYS A 41 1.16 0.45 -3.59
N LEU A 42 2.01 0.01 -2.66
CA LEU A 42 2.25 0.66 -1.37
C LEU A 42 3.57 1.44 -1.32
N ASN A 43 4.23 1.65 -2.46
CA ASN A 43 5.36 2.58 -2.53
C ASN A 43 4.85 4.03 -2.45
N ILE A 44 5.75 4.95 -2.14
CA ILE A 44 5.42 6.37 -1.89
C ILE A 44 4.67 6.97 -3.08
N GLN A 45 5.16 6.72 -4.30
CA GLN A 45 4.60 7.30 -5.51
C GLN A 45 3.18 6.78 -5.78
N ASP A 46 2.95 5.48 -5.65
CA ASP A 46 1.62 4.89 -5.78
C ASP A 46 0.66 5.41 -4.70
N ILE A 47 1.13 5.63 -3.47
CA ILE A 47 0.29 6.17 -2.40
C ILE A 47 -0.20 7.57 -2.75
N GLU A 48 0.71 8.43 -3.19
CA GLU A 48 0.41 9.79 -3.61
C GLU A 48 -0.56 9.80 -4.80
N GLU A 49 -0.30 9.03 -5.85
CA GLU A 49 -1.10 9.03 -7.07
C GLU A 49 -2.46 8.34 -6.91
N LEU A 50 -2.51 7.19 -6.21
CA LEU A 50 -3.69 6.32 -6.20
C LEU A 50 -4.60 6.54 -5.01
N TYR A 51 -4.06 6.95 -3.86
CA TYR A 51 -4.83 7.01 -2.60
C TYR A 51 -5.00 8.43 -2.08
N THR A 52 -4.14 9.37 -2.48
CA THR A 52 -4.32 10.79 -2.15
C THR A 52 -5.07 11.54 -3.25
N GLU A 53 -5.54 12.74 -2.91
CA GLU A 53 -6.11 13.68 -3.87
C GLU A 53 -5.11 14.81 -4.00
N ALA A 54 -4.88 15.29 -5.22
CA ALA A 54 -4.11 16.50 -5.43
C ALA A 54 -4.71 17.60 -4.54
N TRP A 55 -3.87 18.15 -3.66
CA TRP A 55 -4.30 19.18 -2.74
C TRP A 55 -4.74 20.40 -3.55
N SER A 56 -6.06 20.65 -3.65
CA SER A 56 -6.58 21.89 -4.20
C SER A 56 -7.01 22.78 -3.06
N ARG A 57 -6.35 23.94 -2.95
CA ARG A 57 -6.87 25.05 -2.14
C ARG A 57 -8.18 25.45 -2.81
N ARG A 58 -9.32 25.23 -2.14
CA ARG A 58 -10.59 25.87 -2.54
C ARG A 58 -10.34 27.38 -2.49
N SER A 59 -10.23 28.01 -3.65
CA SER A 59 -10.33 29.47 -3.83
C SER A 59 -11.78 29.90 -3.70
#